data_AF-A0A835LN78-F1
#
_entry.id   AF-A0A835LN78-F1
#
_cell.length_a   1.000
_cell.length_b   1.000
_cell.length_c   1.000
_cell.angle_alpha   90.00
_cell.angle_beta   90.00
_cell.angle_gamma   90.00
#
_symmetry.space_group_name_H-M   'P 1'
#
loop_
_entity.id
_entity.type
_entity.pdbx_description
1 polymer ?
#
loop_
_entity_poly.entity_id
_entity_poly.type
_entity_poly.pdbx_seq_one_letter_code
_entity_poly.pdbx_strand_id
1 'polypeptide(L)'
;MKKTAVSSKPIVMRVKYSHCPNLTIIDTPGFVLKAKKGEPDKTPEEILAMVKSLASPPHRLLLFLQQSSVEWCSSVWLDAICEIDPSFRRTMIVVSKF
;
A
#
# COMPACT_ATOMS: atom_id res chain seq x y z
N MET A 1 9.68 8.06 24.72
CA MET A 1 9.54 7.13 23.56
C MET A 1 8.99 7.92 22.39
N LYS A 2 9.59 7.84 21.19
CA LYS A 2 8.97 8.40 19.98
C LYS A 2 7.66 7.65 19.75
N LYS A 3 6.53 8.36 19.78
CA LYS A 3 5.26 7.79 19.33
C LYS A 3 5.39 7.57 17.81
N THR A 4 5.09 6.38 17.33
CA THR A 4 4.88 6.10 15.90
C THR A 4 3.44 5.60 15.75
N ALA A 5 2.73 6.08 14.73
CA ALA A 5 1.36 5.64 14.48
C ALA A 5 1.33 4.30 13.73
N VAL A 6 2.42 3.97 13.03
CA VAL A 6 2.58 2.75 12.25
C VAL A 6 3.81 1.96 12.69
N SER A 7 3.79 0.65 12.43
CA SER A 7 4.89 -0.27 12.73
C SER A 7 5.23 -1.06 11.49
N SER A 8 6.52 -1.14 11.16
CA SER A 8 7.03 -1.95 10.05
C SER A 8 7.10 -3.44 10.38
N LYS A 9 6.82 -3.83 11.63
CA LYS A 9 6.78 -5.24 12.04
C LYS A 9 5.48 -5.88 11.55
N PRO A 10 5.53 -6.86 10.62
CA PRO A 10 4.32 -7.45 10.07
C PRO A 10 3.63 -8.37 11.08
N ILE A 11 2.31 -8.47 10.96
CA ILE A 11 1.53 -9.56 11.54
C ILE A 11 1.48 -10.68 10.50
N VAL A 12 1.98 -11.87 10.87
CA VAL A 12 2.06 -13.01 9.95
C VAL A 12 0.96 -14.01 10.27
N MET A 13 0.03 -14.17 9.33
CA MET A 13 -1.02 -15.20 9.37
C MET A 13 -0.76 -16.26 8.31
N ARG A 14 -0.98 -17.54 8.65
CA ARG A 14 -0.92 -18.67 7.71
C ARG A 14 -2.24 -19.41 7.72
N VAL A 15 -2.84 -19.55 6.54
CA VAL A 15 -4.11 -20.25 6.34
C VAL A 15 -3.85 -21.43 5.39
N LYS A 16 -4.39 -22.60 5.71
CA LYS A 16 -4.33 -23.79 4.85
C LYS A 16 -5.73 -24.19 4.43
N TYR A 17 -5.93 -24.40 3.14
CA TYR A 17 -7.20 -24.84 2.58
C TYR A 17 -6.94 -25.69 1.33
N SER A 18 -7.66 -26.80 1.18
CA SER A 18 -7.43 -27.80 0.13
C SER A 18 -7.63 -27.27 -1.30
N HIS A 19 -8.38 -26.18 -1.46
CA HIS A 19 -8.69 -25.58 -2.76
C HIS A 19 -8.11 -24.17 -2.93
N CYS A 20 -7.11 -23.78 -2.12
CA CYS A 20 -6.42 -22.50 -2.26
C CYS A 20 -5.04 -22.68 -2.90
N PRO A 21 -4.63 -21.84 -3.86
CA PRO A 21 -3.26 -21.83 -4.34
C PRO A 21 -2.27 -21.39 -3.24
N ASN A 22 -1.00 -21.77 -3.40
CA ASN A 22 0.07 -21.25 -2.56
C ASN A 22 0.32 -19.78 -2.90
N LEU A 23 -0.28 -18.88 -2.12
CA LEU A 23 -0.19 -17.43 -2.33
C LEU A 23 0.28 -16.71 -1.07
N THR A 24 1.02 -15.63 -1.26
CA THR A 24 1.33 -14.64 -0.21
C THR A 24 0.61 -13.35 -0.55
N ILE A 25 -0.27 -12.89 0.33
CA ILE A 25 -0.94 -11.60 0.22
C ILE A 25 -0.37 -10.70 1.31
N ILE A 26 0.03 -9.49 0.92
CA ILE A 26 0.53 -8.46 1.83
C ILE A 26 -0.51 -7.35 1.83
N ASP A 27 -1.23 -7.22 2.93
CA ASP A 27 -2.08 -6.05 3.17
C ASP A 27 -1.20 -4.92 3.73
N THR A 28 -1.41 -3.71 3.22
CA THR A 28 -0.58 -2.55 3.57
C THR A 28 -1.45 -1.43 4.13
N PRO A 29 -0.93 -0.59 5.04
CA PRO A 29 -1.66 0.58 5.52
C PRO A 29 -2.15 1.44 4.36
N GLY A 30 -3.37 1.94 4.50
CA GLY A 30 -3.91 2.96 3.62
C GLY A 30 -3.04 4.20 3.65
N PHE A 31 -2.69 4.62 2.46
CA PHE A 31 -2.03 5.86 2.16
C PHE A 31 -2.84 7.09 2.67
N VAL A 32 -2.20 7.99 3.41
CA VAL A 32 -2.83 9.18 4.04
C VAL A 32 -2.09 10.47 3.69
N LEU A 33 -2.83 11.57 3.53
CA LEU A 33 -2.23 12.88 3.19
C LEU A 33 -1.83 13.71 4.42
N LYS A 34 -2.41 13.41 5.58
CA LYS A 34 -2.15 14.11 6.85
C LYS A 34 -2.23 13.12 8.00
N ALA A 35 -1.40 13.34 9.02
CA ALA A 35 -1.51 12.64 10.29
C ALA A 35 -2.87 12.90 10.96
N LYS A 36 -3.44 11.89 11.62
CA LYS A 36 -4.66 12.07 12.40
C LYS A 36 -4.35 12.77 13.73
N LYS A 37 -5.39 13.29 14.37
CA LYS A 37 -5.26 13.94 15.69
C LYS A 37 -4.63 12.97 16.70
N GLY A 38 -3.46 13.33 17.22
CA GLY A 38 -2.72 12.53 18.20
C GLY A 38 -1.66 11.58 17.60
N GLU A 39 -1.58 11.50 16.27
CA GLU A 39 -0.48 10.84 15.56
C GLU A 39 0.68 11.81 15.31
N PRO A 40 1.92 11.33 15.12
CA PRO A 40 3.03 12.16 14.70
C PRO A 40 2.84 12.72 13.29
N ASP A 41 3.28 13.96 13.05
CA ASP A 41 3.18 14.60 11.72
C ASP A 41 3.87 13.81 10.61
N LYS A 42 4.89 13.01 10.94
CA LYS A 42 5.66 12.17 10.01
C LYS A 42 4.95 10.89 9.55
N THR A 43 3.74 10.64 10.04
CA THR A 43 2.99 9.40 9.75
C THR A 43 2.77 9.16 8.25
N PRO A 44 2.39 10.16 7.43
CA PRO A 44 2.26 9.99 5.98
C PRO A 44 3.55 9.47 5.32
N GLU A 45 4.70 10.05 5.66
CA GLU A 45 5.99 9.69 5.10
C GLU A 45 6.45 8.30 5.56
N GLU A 46 6.22 7.96 6.82
CA GLU A 46 6.51 6.62 7.37
C GLU A 46 5.68 5.53 6.68
N ILE A 47 4.39 5.79 6.42
CA ILE A 47 3.53 4.89 5.65
C ILE A 47 4.06 4.76 4.22
N LEU A 48 4.36 5.89 3.56
CA LEU A 48 4.86 5.88 2.18
C LEU A 48 6.15 5.06 2.04
N ALA A 49 7.11 5.27 2.93
CA ALA A 49 8.37 4.55 2.92
C ALA A 49 8.18 3.04 3.16
N MET A 50 7.29 2.67 4.08
CA MET A 50 6.97 1.27 4.38
C MET A 50 6.33 0.57 3.18
N VAL A 51 5.31 1.18 2.58
CA VAL A 51 4.61 0.61 1.42
C VAL A 51 5.54 0.50 0.23
N LYS A 52 6.35 1.54 -0.05
CA LYS A 52 7.38 1.50 -1.10
C LYS A 52 8.33 0.33 -0.91
N SER A 53 8.90 0.16 0.29
CA SER A 53 9.81 -0.95 0.61
C SER A 53 9.17 -2.33 0.34
N LEU A 54 7.89 -2.51 0.69
CA LEU A 54 7.15 -3.75 0.44
C LEU A 54 6.81 -3.95 -1.04
N ALA A 55 6.60 -2.88 -1.81
CA ALA A 55 6.22 -2.95 -3.22
C ALA A 55 7.40 -2.97 -4.20
N SER A 56 8.59 -2.54 -3.78
CA SER A 56 9.80 -2.45 -4.63
C SER A 56 10.27 -3.78 -5.25
N PRO A 57 10.20 -4.95 -4.58
CA PRO A 57 10.68 -6.19 -5.19
C PRO A 57 9.95 -6.53 -6.50
N PRO A 58 10.66 -6.85 -7.60
CA PRO A 58 10.08 -6.91 -8.94
C PRO A 58 9.16 -8.11 -9.17
N HIS A 59 9.25 -9.15 -8.33
CA HIS A 59 8.43 -10.36 -8.40
C HIS A 59 7.08 -10.22 -7.67
N ARG A 60 6.71 -9.00 -7.24
CA ARG A 60 5.44 -8.73 -6.56
C ARG A 60 4.48 -8.02 -7.50
N LEU A 61 3.28 -8.56 -7.64
CA LEU A 61 2.18 -7.85 -8.30
C LEU A 61 1.66 -6.75 -7.37
N LEU A 62 1.38 -5.58 -7.93
CA LEU A 62 0.80 -4.44 -7.25
C LEU A 62 -0.69 -4.40 -7.56
N LEU A 63 -1.53 -4.57 -6.55
CA LEU A 63 -2.97 -4.39 -6.65
C LEU A 63 -3.32 -3.00 -6.11
N PHE A 64 -3.51 -2.04 -7.01
CA PHE A 64 -3.79 -0.67 -6.62
C PHE A 64 -5.29 -0.40 -6.55
N LEU A 65 -5.83 -0.41 -5.33
CA LEU A 65 -7.25 -0.20 -5.06
C LEU A 65 -7.58 1.30 -4.91
N GLN A 66 -8.43 1.81 -5.79
CA GLN A 66 -8.88 3.19 -5.82
C GLN A 66 -10.40 3.27 -5.68
N GLN A 67 -10.90 4.35 -5.06
CA GLN A 67 -12.34 4.65 -5.01
C GLN A 67 -12.76 5.40 -6.27
N SER A 68 -13.95 5.08 -6.80
CA SER A 68 -14.49 5.69 -8.02
C SER A 68 -14.63 7.21 -7.93
N SER A 69 -14.87 7.73 -6.73
CA SER A 69 -15.11 9.15 -6.46
C SER A 69 -13.85 10.02 -6.36
N VAL A 70 -12.66 9.42 -6.40
CA VAL A 70 -11.40 10.15 -6.25
C VAL A 70 -10.75 10.36 -7.61
N GLU A 71 -10.43 11.61 -7.92
CA GLU A 71 -9.75 11.98 -9.16
C GLU A 71 -8.33 11.39 -9.24
N TRP A 72 -7.98 10.87 -10.41
CA TRP A 72 -6.78 10.06 -10.62
C TRP A 72 -5.52 10.91 -10.72
N CYS A 73 -5.61 12.03 -11.43
CA CYS A 73 -4.50 12.90 -11.80
C CYS A 73 -3.88 13.67 -10.63
N SER A 74 -4.54 13.71 -9.48
CA SER A 74 -4.10 14.43 -8.28
C SER A 74 -3.62 13.51 -7.15
N SER A 75 -3.54 12.20 -7.40
CA SER A 75 -3.17 11.24 -6.37
C SER A 75 -1.65 11.14 -6.20
N VAL A 76 -1.17 11.51 -5.01
CA VAL A 76 0.22 11.26 -4.52
C VAL A 76 0.64 9.78 -4.70
N TRP A 77 -0.35 8.90 -4.81
CA TRP A 77 -0.19 7.46 -4.96
C TRP A 77 0.23 7.05 -6.37
N LEU A 78 -0.22 7.76 -7.41
CA LEU A 78 0.20 7.48 -8.78
C LEU A 78 1.70 7.75 -8.96
N ASP A 79 2.21 8.83 -8.36
CA ASP A 79 3.65 9.12 -8.34
C ASP A 79 4.42 8.00 -7.66
N ALA A 80 3.94 7.53 -6.51
CA ALA A 80 4.58 6.42 -5.79
C ALA A 80 4.60 5.12 -6.63
N ILE A 81 3.54 4.83 -7.37
CA ILE A 81 3.49 3.65 -8.27
C ILE A 81 4.43 3.84 -9.44
N CYS A 82 4.43 5.00 -10.08
CA CYS A 82 5.33 5.32 -11.19
C CYS A 82 6.81 5.21 -10.78
N GLU A 83 7.16 5.57 -9.55
CA GLU A 83 8.51 5.36 -9.02
C GLU A 83 8.86 3.87 -8.86
N ILE A 84 7.88 3.00 -8.57
CA ILE A 84 8.08 1.57 -8.26
C ILE A 84 7.97 0.68 -9.51
N ASP A 85 7.06 1.01 -10.42
CA ASP A 85 6.76 0.31 -11.67
C ASP A 85 6.35 1.32 -12.75
N PRO A 86 7.31 2.08 -13.30
CA PRO A 86 7.04 3.14 -14.28
C PRO A 86 6.40 2.64 -15.58
N SER A 87 6.57 1.35 -15.88
CA SER A 87 6.00 0.71 -17.07
C SER A 87 4.67 0.00 -16.80
N PHE A 88 4.17 0.05 -15.56
CA PHE A 88 2.95 -0.64 -15.11
C PHE A 88 2.91 -2.15 -15.48
N ARG A 89 4.07 -2.81 -15.59
CA ARG A 89 4.17 -4.21 -16.05
C ARG A 89 3.62 -5.21 -15.05
N ARG A 90 3.56 -4.81 -13.77
CA ARG A 90 3.12 -5.65 -12.66
C ARG A 90 2.09 -4.94 -11.79
N THR A 91 1.46 -3.89 -12.31
CA THR A 91 0.45 -3.11 -11.61
C THR A 91 -0.93 -3.35 -12.20
N MET A 92 -1.87 -3.76 -11.36
CA MET A 92 -3.29 -3.87 -11.68
C MET A 92 -4.06 -2.79 -10.93
N ILE A 93 -4.73 -1.91 -11.66
CA ILE A 93 -5.57 -0.87 -11.06
C ILE A 93 -6.99 -1.40 -10.88
N VAL A 94 -7.50 -1.33 -9.66
CA VAL A 94 -8.84 -1.79 -9.29
C VAL A 94 -9.64 -0.59 -8.80
N VAL A 95 -10.74 -0.30 -9.49
CA VAL A 95 -11.66 0.77 -9.11
C VAL A 95 -12.85 0.15 -8.36
N SER A 96 -13.19 0.72 -7.21
CA SER A 96 -14.25 0.23 -6.33
C SER A 96 -15.17 1.36 -5.86
N LYS A 97 -16.27 1.01 -5.17
CA LYS A 97 -17.25 1.95 -4.61
C LYS A 97 -17.89 2.87 -5.66
N PHE A 98 -18.52 2.30 -6.68
CA PHE A 98 -19.39 3.03 -7.60
C PHE A 98 -20.68 3.50 -6.90
#